data_AF-A0A1B0CBW7-F1
#
_entry.id   AF-A0A1B0CBW7-F1
#
_cell.length_a   1.000
_cell.length_b   1.000
_cell.length_c   1.000
_cell.angle_alpha   90.00
_cell.angle_beta   90.00
_cell.angle_gamma   90.00
#
_symmetry.space_group_name_H-M   'P 1'
#
loop_
_entity.id
_entity.type
_entity.pdbx_description
1 polymer ?
#
loop_
_entity_poly.entity_id
_entity_poly.type
_entity_poly.pdbx_seq_one_letter_code
_entity_poly.pdbx_strand_id
1 'polypeptide(L)'
;MNSLCSISSSLRGFLPTHIAPTKLYENVRVVVREGDSRRVKLLSGGGSGHEPAHVGYVGPNHLTAAICGEIFASPSVQQILVGILASGGRDDTFLLIVNNYTGDWLNFSLARDIAKNSLGYGQIEILLVTDDIAIENVQESVGARGLAGCVLIIKIAGAMAEDGRSLRDIHSFCTDLFTRKLLLTVGFTFESNLKTGQISQIEIGKGIHGEPGATRDTNLSTFDDIAVDLLEKFLKYTPKGAEVIVMINNLGGTSQHILNVFSCSLLPRISNHFHVVHTFSGTFMTSLNQEGISVTLLNISDRKEILEYVLRTIGTFRNACEDLLKECTLLNEMDAELGDGDTGSTISRGVSHFLTHFSRTEDFLHPGTFLKRLSWELSSRMGGSSGALYGIFFQAASTAFGKSHPDSSPNDLDLWIEALHRGNLALQAAARSKRGDRTMLDPLLTIEDFLQKSSSLPTSVLAENISRIVAESAATTKNNDPPGWSGCLHDYNT
;
A
#
# COMPACT_ATOMS: atom_id res chain seq x y z
N MET A 1 16.52 25.21 -20.55
CA MET A 1 15.23 24.84 -21.17
C MET A 1 14.84 23.47 -20.63
N ASN A 2 13.63 23.31 -20.09
CA ASN A 2 13.12 22.00 -19.69
C ASN A 2 12.74 21.24 -20.97
N SER A 3 13.51 20.20 -21.32
CA SER A 3 13.17 19.26 -22.40
C SER A 3 12.15 18.24 -21.91
N LEU A 4 11.22 17.82 -22.77
CA LEU A 4 10.22 16.78 -22.47
C LEU A 4 10.86 15.45 -22.05
N CYS A 5 12.07 15.16 -22.50
CA CYS A 5 12.80 13.93 -22.15
C CYS A 5 13.67 14.08 -20.89
N SER A 6 13.61 15.21 -20.18
CA SER A 6 14.49 15.46 -19.03
C SER A 6 14.03 14.70 -17.79
N ILE A 7 14.69 13.58 -17.50
CA ILE A 7 14.42 12.76 -16.30
C ILE A 7 14.62 13.57 -15.02
N SER A 8 15.69 14.36 -14.91
CA SER A 8 15.91 15.21 -13.73
C SER A 8 14.80 16.25 -13.54
N SER A 9 14.19 16.76 -14.62
CA SER A 9 13.04 17.67 -14.51
C SER A 9 11.77 16.93 -14.10
N SER A 10 11.55 15.72 -14.62
CA SER A 10 10.47 14.83 -14.17
C SER A 10 10.57 14.54 -12.67
N LEU A 11 11.76 14.13 -12.19
CA LEU A 11 12.01 13.86 -10.78
C LEU A 11 11.80 15.11 -9.90
N ARG A 12 12.32 16.28 -10.31
CA ARG A 12 12.08 17.53 -9.57
C ARG A 12 10.61 17.93 -9.51
N GLY A 13 9.82 17.58 -10.53
CA GLY A 13 8.38 17.81 -10.52
C GLY A 13 7.62 16.81 -9.65
N PHE A 14 8.07 15.55 -9.61
CA PHE A 14 7.44 14.47 -8.86
C PHE A 14 7.70 14.55 -7.35
N LEU A 15 8.94 14.80 -6.92
CA LEU A 15 9.30 14.68 -5.50
C LEU A 15 8.55 15.62 -4.55
N PRO A 16 8.22 16.87 -4.90
CA PRO A 16 7.38 17.72 -4.05
C PRO A 16 5.96 17.18 -3.83
N THR A 17 5.44 16.34 -4.72
CA THR A 17 4.12 15.70 -4.59
C THR A 17 4.21 14.27 -4.06
N HIS A 18 5.42 13.78 -3.80
CA HIS A 18 5.65 12.45 -3.28
C HIS A 18 5.46 12.40 -1.77
N ILE A 19 4.71 11.41 -1.31
CA ILE A 19 4.18 11.34 0.07
C ILE A 19 5.28 11.07 1.10
N ALA A 20 6.32 10.32 0.73
CA ALA A 20 7.39 9.92 1.63
C ALA A 20 8.57 10.91 1.57
N PRO A 21 9.19 11.24 2.73
CA PRO A 21 10.38 12.06 2.75
C PRO A 21 11.49 11.36 1.97
N THR A 22 12.01 12.04 0.97
CA THR A 22 12.97 11.48 0.01
C THR A 22 14.04 12.51 -0.34
N LYS A 23 15.23 11.99 -0.64
CA LYS A 23 16.38 12.75 -1.08
C LYS A 23 16.73 12.40 -2.52
N LEU A 24 16.88 13.42 -3.36
CA LEU A 24 17.33 13.30 -4.74
C LEU A 24 18.84 13.53 -4.85
N TYR A 25 19.54 12.55 -5.40
CA TYR A 25 20.91 12.68 -5.87
C TYR A 25 20.87 13.01 -7.37
N GLU A 26 20.66 14.31 -7.68
CA GLU A 26 20.25 14.77 -9.00
C GLU A 26 21.21 14.38 -10.13
N ASN A 27 22.53 14.50 -9.90
CA ASN A 27 23.57 14.18 -10.90
C ASN A 27 23.57 12.72 -11.35
N VAL A 28 23.00 11.82 -10.54
CA VAL A 28 22.94 10.37 -10.83
C VAL A 28 21.52 9.84 -10.83
N ARG A 29 20.50 10.71 -10.70
CA ARG A 29 19.07 10.36 -10.76
C ARG A 29 18.70 9.20 -9.85
N VAL A 30 19.18 9.28 -8.61
CA VAL A 30 18.85 8.32 -7.55
C VAL A 30 17.96 9.02 -6.54
N VAL A 31 16.83 8.40 -6.22
CA VAL A 31 15.91 8.86 -5.18
C VAL A 31 15.97 7.89 -4.02
N VAL A 32 16.23 8.38 -2.82
CA VAL A 32 16.38 7.56 -1.61
C VAL A 32 15.39 8.03 -0.55
N ARG A 33 14.73 7.10 0.13
CA ARG A 33 13.90 7.35 1.30
C ARG A 33 14.75 7.89 2.45
N GLU A 34 14.29 8.93 3.12
CA GLU A 34 14.95 9.43 4.33
C GLU A 34 14.51 8.63 5.57
N GLY A 35 15.43 8.47 6.53
CA GLY A 35 15.14 7.83 7.81
C GLY A 35 14.85 6.33 7.75
N ASP A 36 15.25 5.63 6.68
CA ASP A 36 15.04 4.18 6.58
C ASP A 36 15.94 3.42 7.57
N SER A 37 15.35 2.94 8.67
CA SER A 37 16.03 2.18 9.73
C SER A 37 16.04 0.66 9.51
N ARG A 38 15.44 0.16 8.42
CA ARG A 38 15.39 -1.28 8.15
C ARG A 38 16.78 -1.86 7.91
N ARG A 39 17.02 -3.08 8.38
CA ARG A 39 18.26 -3.81 8.09
C ARG A 39 18.35 -4.28 6.63
N VAL A 40 17.21 -4.58 6.01
CA VAL A 40 17.15 -4.95 4.59
C VAL A 40 16.74 -3.71 3.77
N LYS A 41 17.69 -3.17 3.01
CA LYS A 41 17.45 -2.08 2.07
C LYS A 41 16.95 -2.65 0.75
N LEU A 42 15.83 -2.12 0.26
CA LEU A 42 15.22 -2.55 -1.00
C LEU A 42 15.46 -1.52 -2.08
N LEU A 43 16.17 -1.91 -3.13
CA LEU A 43 16.48 -1.02 -4.25
C LEU A 43 15.85 -1.59 -5.51
N SER A 44 15.27 -0.73 -6.34
CA SER A 44 14.79 -1.09 -7.67
C SER A 44 15.19 0.01 -8.65
N GLY A 45 15.11 -0.26 -9.93
CA GLY A 45 15.41 0.74 -10.94
C GLY A 45 15.34 0.15 -12.33
N GLY A 46 15.64 0.99 -13.31
CA GLY A 46 15.53 0.63 -14.72
C GLY A 46 15.47 1.89 -15.58
N GLY A 47 15.11 1.68 -16.84
CA GLY A 47 14.77 2.80 -17.73
C GLY A 47 13.66 3.66 -17.14
N SER A 48 13.72 4.96 -17.40
CA SER A 48 12.60 5.87 -17.12
C SER A 48 11.50 5.71 -18.18
N GLY A 49 10.33 6.28 -17.94
CA GLY A 49 9.17 6.14 -18.82
C GLY A 49 8.16 5.07 -18.38
N HIS A 50 8.31 4.55 -17.16
CA HIS A 50 7.40 3.59 -16.53
C HIS A 50 6.71 4.16 -15.30
N GLU A 51 6.78 5.49 -15.11
CA GLU A 51 6.26 6.17 -13.93
C GLU A 51 4.78 5.80 -13.67
N PRO A 52 4.37 5.53 -12.41
CA PRO A 52 5.13 5.79 -11.17
C PRO A 52 6.25 4.78 -10.87
N ALA A 53 6.38 3.69 -11.62
CA ALA A 53 7.49 2.76 -11.43
C ALA A 53 8.85 3.39 -11.84
N HIS A 54 9.90 3.37 -11.02
CA HIS A 54 9.95 2.85 -9.65
C HIS A 54 9.91 3.94 -8.57
N VAL A 55 10.12 5.21 -8.94
CA VAL A 55 10.30 6.32 -7.99
C VAL A 55 9.09 6.55 -7.08
N GLY A 56 7.87 6.34 -7.58
CA GLY A 56 6.65 6.45 -6.79
C GLY A 56 6.50 5.36 -5.72
N TYR A 57 7.36 4.35 -5.74
CA TYR A 57 7.41 3.28 -4.74
C TYR A 57 8.57 3.43 -3.75
N VAL A 58 9.24 4.58 -3.70
CA VAL A 58 10.25 4.86 -2.65
C VAL A 58 9.53 5.34 -1.39
N GLY A 59 9.58 4.58 -0.30
CA GLY A 59 8.90 4.97 0.93
C GLY A 59 8.62 3.82 1.91
N PRO A 60 7.93 4.13 3.03
CA PRO A 60 7.47 3.13 4.00
C PRO A 60 6.73 1.95 3.34
N ASN A 61 7.03 0.74 3.80
CA ASN A 61 6.48 -0.51 3.28
C ASN A 61 6.76 -0.78 1.78
N HIS A 62 7.73 -0.09 1.19
CA HIS A 62 8.16 -0.26 -0.21
C HIS A 62 9.70 -0.11 -0.33
N LEU A 63 10.20 0.56 -1.37
CA LEU A 63 11.62 0.69 -1.66
C LEU A 63 12.32 1.65 -0.70
N THR A 64 13.59 1.34 -0.41
CA THR A 64 14.57 2.28 0.13
C THR A 64 15.02 3.27 -0.93
N ALA A 65 15.29 2.82 -2.16
CA ALA A 65 15.68 3.71 -3.25
C ALA A 65 15.23 3.24 -4.63
N ALA A 66 15.07 4.21 -5.53
CA ALA A 66 14.86 4.00 -6.96
C ALA A 66 16.01 4.62 -7.77
N ILE A 67 16.53 3.86 -8.72
CA ILE A 67 17.61 4.28 -9.62
C ILE A 67 17.05 4.46 -11.04
N CYS A 68 17.02 5.70 -11.51
CA CYS A 68 16.39 6.06 -12.79
C CYS A 68 17.44 6.20 -13.90
N GLY A 69 17.35 5.35 -14.93
CA GLY A 69 18.12 5.46 -16.16
C GLY A 69 17.56 6.50 -17.13
N GLU A 70 18.03 6.49 -18.38
CA GLU A 70 17.36 7.25 -19.45
C GLU A 70 16.02 6.62 -19.82
N ILE A 71 15.23 7.28 -20.66
CA ILE A 71 13.97 6.70 -21.18
C ILE A 71 14.26 5.36 -21.84
N PHE A 72 13.64 4.29 -21.32
CA PHE A 72 13.78 2.90 -21.77
C PHE A 72 15.22 2.37 -21.84
N ALA A 73 16.16 2.96 -21.09
CA ALA A 73 17.52 2.47 -20.99
C ALA A 73 17.96 2.34 -19.53
N SER A 74 18.47 1.15 -19.22
CA SER A 74 18.97 0.79 -17.89
C SER A 74 19.90 1.85 -17.27
N PRO A 75 19.82 2.11 -15.95
CA PRO A 75 20.75 3.00 -15.29
C PRO A 75 22.18 2.47 -15.36
N SER A 76 23.16 3.37 -15.33
CA SER A 76 24.56 2.98 -15.35
C SER A 76 24.97 2.33 -14.02
N VAL A 77 26.03 1.50 -14.08
CA VAL A 77 26.66 0.90 -12.89
C VAL A 77 26.98 1.95 -11.82
N GLN A 78 27.44 3.14 -12.22
CA GLN A 78 27.74 4.23 -11.29
C GLN A 78 26.48 4.71 -10.55
N GLN A 79 25.35 4.88 -11.25
CA GLN A 79 24.10 5.28 -10.62
C GLN A 79 23.64 4.23 -9.61
N ILE A 80 23.74 2.94 -9.96
CA ILE A 80 23.34 1.83 -9.08
C ILE A 80 24.24 1.77 -7.83
N LEU A 81 25.56 1.91 -8.00
CA LEU A 81 26.49 1.98 -6.87
C LEU A 81 26.17 3.15 -5.93
N VAL A 82 25.87 4.34 -6.46
CA VAL A 82 25.43 5.47 -5.62
C VAL A 82 24.12 5.14 -4.90
N GLY A 83 23.18 4.46 -5.57
CA GLY A 83 21.97 3.92 -4.95
C GLY A 83 22.25 3.08 -3.72
N ILE A 84 23.15 2.09 -3.83
CA ILE A 84 23.56 1.21 -2.72
C ILE A 84 24.18 2.04 -1.59
N LEU A 85 25.18 2.87 -1.91
CA LEU A 85 25.93 3.67 -0.93
C LEU A 85 25.04 4.68 -0.18
N ALA A 86 24.08 5.28 -0.88
CA ALA A 86 23.18 6.26 -0.30
C ALA A 86 22.05 5.63 0.53
N SER A 87 21.76 4.34 0.32
CA SER A 87 20.64 3.63 0.96
C SER A 87 20.99 3.02 2.32
N GLY A 88 22.27 2.76 2.61
CA GLY A 88 22.67 2.09 3.84
C GLY A 88 24.19 1.91 4.02
N GLY A 89 24.56 1.44 5.20
CA GLY A 89 25.94 1.14 5.58
C GLY A 89 26.38 -0.25 5.13
N ARG A 90 27.66 -0.59 5.40
CA ARG A 90 28.25 -1.89 5.03
C ARG A 90 27.67 -3.09 5.80
N ASP A 91 27.12 -2.83 6.98
CA ASP A 91 26.50 -3.84 7.84
C ASP A 91 25.02 -4.10 7.49
N ASP A 92 24.43 -3.24 6.66
CA ASP A 92 23.10 -3.44 6.10
C ASP A 92 23.12 -4.53 5.03
N THR A 93 21.94 -5.01 4.70
CA THR A 93 21.72 -6.04 3.67
C THR A 93 20.86 -5.45 2.55
N PHE A 94 21.08 -5.86 1.31
CA PHE A 94 20.49 -5.21 0.16
C PHE A 94 19.82 -6.24 -0.75
N LEU A 95 18.56 -5.97 -1.10
CA LEU A 95 17.86 -6.69 -2.15
C LEU A 95 17.67 -5.75 -3.34
N LEU A 96 18.29 -6.09 -4.46
CA LEU A 96 18.11 -5.40 -5.73
C LEU A 96 16.97 -6.11 -6.50
N ILE A 97 15.81 -5.48 -6.58
CA ILE A 97 14.65 -5.96 -7.34
C ILE A 97 14.81 -5.46 -8.77
N VAL A 98 14.94 -6.38 -9.73
CA VAL A 98 15.33 -6.06 -11.11
C VAL A 98 14.37 -6.72 -12.08
N ASN A 99 13.76 -5.94 -12.98
CA ASN A 99 12.96 -6.50 -14.07
C ASN A 99 13.88 -7.25 -15.05
N ASN A 100 13.44 -8.41 -15.55
CA ASN A 100 14.29 -9.24 -16.42
C ASN A 100 14.46 -8.67 -17.83
N TYR A 101 15.36 -7.68 -17.94
CA TYR A 101 15.86 -7.11 -19.18
C TYR A 101 17.39 -7.19 -19.20
N THR A 102 17.98 -7.47 -20.35
CA THR A 102 19.43 -7.69 -20.49
C THR A 102 20.27 -6.53 -19.94
N GLY A 103 19.88 -5.28 -20.26
CA GLY A 103 20.59 -4.09 -19.77
C GLY A 103 20.56 -3.98 -18.25
N ASP A 104 19.39 -4.19 -17.65
CA ASP A 104 19.22 -4.14 -16.20
C ASP A 104 19.96 -5.27 -15.49
N TRP A 105 19.83 -6.50 -15.99
CA TRP A 105 20.56 -7.64 -15.44
C TRP A 105 22.08 -7.39 -15.42
N LEU A 106 22.66 -6.94 -16.53
CA LEU A 106 24.10 -6.71 -16.65
C LEU A 106 24.57 -5.58 -15.73
N ASN A 107 23.90 -4.43 -15.76
CA ASN A 107 24.31 -3.25 -14.97
C ASN A 107 24.15 -3.49 -13.45
N PHE A 108 23.03 -4.07 -13.02
CA PHE A 108 22.80 -4.37 -11.60
C PHE A 108 23.71 -5.49 -11.08
N SER A 109 23.96 -6.54 -11.88
CA SER A 109 24.88 -7.62 -11.49
C SER A 109 26.31 -7.11 -11.34
N LEU A 110 26.78 -6.29 -12.30
CA LEU A 110 28.11 -5.69 -12.20
C LEU A 110 28.23 -4.73 -11.02
N ALA A 111 27.21 -3.90 -10.76
CA ALA A 111 27.19 -3.01 -9.59
C ALA A 111 27.20 -3.79 -8.27
N ARG A 112 26.42 -4.87 -8.16
CA ARG A 112 26.44 -5.80 -7.02
C ARG A 112 27.84 -6.34 -6.79
N ASP A 113 28.48 -6.86 -7.84
CA ASP A 113 29.78 -7.50 -7.73
C ASP A 113 30.88 -6.50 -7.33
N ILE A 114 30.84 -5.27 -7.85
CA ILE A 114 31.73 -4.18 -7.42
C ILE A 114 31.47 -3.81 -5.95
N ALA A 115 30.21 -3.66 -5.55
CA ALA A 115 29.87 -3.31 -4.16
C ALA A 115 30.34 -4.39 -3.17
N LYS A 116 30.12 -5.68 -3.50
CA LYS A 116 30.55 -6.83 -2.69
C LYS A 116 32.08 -6.94 -2.63
N ASN A 117 32.74 -6.97 -3.78
CA ASN A 117 34.15 -7.35 -3.87
C ASN A 117 35.11 -6.17 -3.65
N SER A 118 34.69 -4.94 -3.95
CA SER A 118 35.58 -3.76 -3.93
C SER A 118 35.22 -2.73 -2.87
N LEU A 119 33.96 -2.65 -2.42
CA LEU A 119 33.48 -1.61 -1.48
C LEU A 119 33.13 -2.12 -0.09
N GLY A 120 33.14 -3.44 0.11
CA GLY A 120 32.91 -4.09 1.40
C GLY A 120 31.44 -4.25 1.80
N TYR A 121 30.51 -4.21 0.84
CA TYR A 121 29.08 -4.46 1.09
C TYR A 121 28.77 -5.95 0.93
N GLY A 122 28.97 -6.74 1.99
CA GLY A 122 29.02 -8.21 1.88
C GLY A 122 27.69 -8.90 1.55
N GLN A 123 26.54 -8.28 1.84
CA GLN A 123 25.22 -8.91 1.74
C GLN A 123 24.31 -8.17 0.74
N ILE A 124 24.53 -8.45 -0.55
CA ILE A 124 23.71 -7.93 -1.64
C ILE A 124 23.25 -9.10 -2.51
N GLU A 125 21.94 -9.22 -2.68
CA GLU A 125 21.29 -10.22 -3.55
C GLU A 125 20.43 -9.53 -4.62
N ILE A 126 20.26 -10.21 -5.75
CA ILE A 126 19.38 -9.76 -6.85
C ILE A 126 18.14 -10.68 -6.88
N LEU A 127 16.97 -10.06 -6.92
CA LEU A 127 15.70 -10.71 -7.23
C LEU A 127 15.28 -10.31 -8.65
N LEU A 128 15.29 -11.28 -9.55
CA LEU A 128 14.92 -11.07 -10.95
C LEU A 128 13.41 -11.30 -11.13
N VAL A 129 12.69 -10.25 -11.54
CA VAL A 129 11.24 -10.32 -11.77
C VAL A 129 10.98 -10.90 -13.16
N THR A 130 10.21 -11.99 -13.20
CA THR A 130 9.97 -12.82 -14.39
C THR A 130 8.50 -13.22 -14.52
N ASP A 131 7.60 -12.27 -14.26
CA ASP A 131 6.14 -12.47 -14.19
C ASP A 131 5.46 -12.56 -15.56
N ASP A 132 6.10 -12.13 -16.66
CA ASP A 132 5.51 -12.20 -18.00
C ASP A 132 5.30 -13.65 -18.46
N ILE A 133 4.06 -14.01 -18.81
CA ILE A 133 3.72 -15.32 -19.38
C ILE A 133 3.26 -15.27 -20.84
N ALA A 134 3.34 -14.10 -21.48
CA ALA A 134 2.86 -13.95 -22.86
C ALA A 134 3.81 -14.58 -23.89
N ILE A 135 5.11 -14.69 -23.59
CA ILE A 135 6.11 -15.29 -24.47
C ILE A 135 6.32 -16.77 -24.09
N GLU A 136 5.88 -17.68 -24.95
CA GLU A 136 6.03 -19.14 -24.75
C GLU A 136 7.32 -19.71 -25.36
N ASN A 137 7.91 -19.04 -26.38
CA ASN A 137 9.12 -19.51 -27.06
C ASN A 137 10.39 -18.77 -26.58
N VAL A 138 11.10 -19.41 -25.65
CA VAL A 138 12.31 -18.91 -24.98
C VAL A 138 13.58 -19.03 -25.84
N GLN A 139 13.52 -19.71 -27.00
CA GLN A 139 14.72 -20.03 -27.79
C GLN A 139 15.46 -18.81 -28.37
N GLU A 140 14.83 -17.64 -28.43
CA GLU A 140 15.43 -16.38 -28.90
C GLU A 140 15.42 -15.26 -27.84
N SER A 141 15.00 -15.55 -26.60
CA SER A 141 14.87 -14.53 -25.54
C SER A 141 15.65 -14.89 -24.27
N VAL A 142 15.99 -13.88 -23.46
CA VAL A 142 16.65 -14.03 -22.16
C VAL A 142 15.71 -14.55 -21.05
N GLY A 143 14.61 -15.22 -21.42
CA GLY A 143 13.56 -15.70 -20.51
C GLY A 143 12.34 -14.78 -20.44
N ALA A 144 11.46 -15.04 -19.48
CA ALA A 144 10.27 -14.23 -19.20
C ALA A 144 10.67 -12.82 -18.73
N ARG A 145 10.06 -11.78 -19.31
CA ARG A 145 10.29 -10.38 -18.93
C ARG A 145 9.71 -10.08 -17.54
N GLY A 146 10.23 -9.02 -16.91
CA GLY A 146 9.61 -8.42 -15.72
C GLY A 146 8.66 -7.30 -16.11
N LEU A 147 7.40 -7.38 -15.71
CA LEU A 147 6.34 -6.42 -16.01
C LEU A 147 5.72 -5.86 -14.72
N ALA A 148 4.42 -5.52 -14.77
CA ALA A 148 3.71 -4.85 -13.69
C ALA A 148 3.68 -5.65 -12.38
N GLY A 149 3.82 -6.99 -12.41
CA GLY A 149 3.89 -7.81 -11.20
C GLY A 149 5.06 -7.41 -10.27
N CYS A 150 6.08 -6.75 -10.80
CA CYS A 150 7.13 -6.11 -10.02
C CYS A 150 6.58 -5.18 -8.92
N VAL A 151 5.48 -4.46 -9.18
CA VAL A 151 4.86 -3.56 -8.20
C VAL A 151 4.34 -4.33 -6.97
N LEU A 152 3.72 -5.49 -7.18
CA LEU A 152 3.28 -6.36 -6.08
C LEU A 152 4.47 -6.94 -5.32
N ILE A 153 5.57 -7.27 -6.00
CA ILE A 153 6.81 -7.75 -5.38
C ILE A 153 7.43 -6.67 -4.50
N ILE A 154 7.52 -5.43 -4.99
CA ILE A 154 7.99 -4.29 -4.21
C ILE A 154 7.15 -4.12 -2.95
N LYS A 155 5.83 -4.23 -3.07
CA LYS A 155 4.90 -4.10 -1.93
C LYS A 155 5.08 -5.22 -0.90
N ILE A 156 5.18 -6.47 -1.37
CA ILE A 156 5.37 -7.66 -0.51
C ILE A 156 6.72 -7.61 0.19
N ALA A 157 7.81 -7.45 -0.58
CA ALA A 157 9.16 -7.39 -0.04
C ALA A 157 9.31 -6.19 0.91
N GLY A 158 8.72 -5.04 0.55
CA GLY A 158 8.68 -3.84 1.38
C GLY A 158 8.06 -4.07 2.73
N ALA A 159 6.87 -4.69 2.77
CA ALA A 159 6.20 -5.05 4.01
C ALA A 159 7.01 -6.06 4.85
N MET A 160 7.56 -7.11 4.21
CA MET A 160 8.40 -8.08 4.92
C MET A 160 9.67 -7.44 5.50
N ALA A 161 10.28 -6.48 4.80
CA ALA A 161 11.46 -5.75 5.29
C ALA A 161 11.12 -4.84 6.48
N GLU A 162 9.94 -4.23 6.50
CA GLU A 162 9.44 -3.46 7.66
C GLU A 162 9.17 -4.38 8.86
N ASP A 163 8.80 -5.64 8.63
CA ASP A 163 8.66 -6.65 9.70
C ASP A 163 10.01 -7.19 10.21
N GLY A 164 11.12 -6.67 9.70
CA GLY A 164 12.46 -7.10 10.09
C GLY A 164 12.82 -8.50 9.58
N ARG A 165 12.13 -9.03 8.56
CA ARG A 165 12.47 -10.32 7.95
C ARG A 165 13.87 -10.26 7.32
N SER A 166 14.58 -11.39 7.33
CA SER A 166 15.94 -11.44 6.81
C SER A 166 15.98 -11.32 5.28
N LEU A 167 17.11 -10.87 4.72
CA LEU A 167 17.32 -10.80 3.27
C LEU A 167 17.03 -12.16 2.59
N ARG A 168 17.47 -13.26 3.22
CA ARG A 168 17.26 -14.62 2.73
C ARG A 168 15.78 -14.98 2.68
N ASP A 169 15.04 -14.68 3.73
CA ASP A 169 13.61 -15.00 3.80
C ASP A 169 12.82 -14.22 2.75
N ILE A 170 13.11 -12.93 2.60
CA ILE A 170 12.45 -12.08 1.60
C ILE A 170 12.77 -12.57 0.18
N HIS A 171 14.05 -12.80 -0.11
CA HIS A 171 14.50 -13.27 -1.43
C HIS A 171 13.86 -14.61 -1.80
N SER A 172 13.90 -15.60 -0.89
CA SER A 172 13.29 -16.90 -1.10
C SER A 172 11.77 -16.82 -1.26
N PHE A 173 11.10 -16.06 -0.40
CA PHE A 173 9.64 -15.90 -0.44
C PHE A 173 9.17 -15.34 -1.78
N CYS A 174 9.83 -14.30 -2.28
CA CYS A 174 9.48 -13.66 -3.55
C CYS A 174 9.91 -14.50 -4.76
N THR A 175 11.07 -15.16 -4.71
CA THR A 175 11.54 -16.07 -5.77
C THR A 175 10.53 -17.20 -5.99
N ASP A 176 10.00 -17.77 -4.92
CA ASP A 176 8.99 -18.84 -4.96
C ASP A 176 7.73 -18.42 -5.74
N LEU A 177 7.34 -17.13 -5.70
CA LEU A 177 6.16 -16.64 -6.44
C LEU A 177 6.33 -16.80 -7.96
N PHE A 178 7.57 -16.66 -8.46
CA PHE A 178 7.88 -16.87 -9.87
C PHE A 178 8.11 -18.33 -10.20
N THR A 179 8.92 -19.04 -9.40
CA THR A 179 9.28 -20.45 -9.64
C THR A 179 8.05 -21.34 -9.62
N ARG A 180 7.07 -21.06 -8.75
CA ARG A 180 5.81 -21.80 -8.64
C ARG A 180 4.69 -21.22 -9.51
N LYS A 181 4.98 -20.23 -10.36
CA LYS A 181 4.01 -19.57 -11.25
C LYS A 181 2.77 -19.05 -10.51
N LEU A 182 2.98 -18.45 -9.34
CA LEU A 182 1.92 -17.84 -8.53
C LEU A 182 1.68 -16.39 -8.93
N LEU A 183 2.69 -15.67 -9.42
CA LEU A 183 2.57 -14.30 -9.93
C LEU A 183 2.76 -14.28 -11.44
N LEU A 184 1.73 -13.86 -12.18
CA LEU A 184 1.66 -13.97 -13.63
C LEU A 184 1.11 -12.68 -14.23
N THR A 185 1.74 -12.16 -15.27
CA THR A 185 1.31 -10.95 -15.97
C THR A 185 1.21 -11.19 -17.47
N VAL A 186 0.17 -10.63 -18.08
CA VAL A 186 0.03 -10.53 -19.54
C VAL A 186 -0.33 -9.10 -19.90
N GLY A 187 0.49 -8.47 -20.75
CA GLY A 187 0.22 -7.16 -21.32
C GLY A 187 -0.37 -7.24 -22.73
N PHE A 188 -1.14 -6.24 -23.12
CA PHE A 188 -1.57 -6.06 -24.50
C PHE A 188 -1.71 -4.57 -24.85
N THR A 189 -1.53 -4.25 -26.12
CA THR A 189 -1.79 -2.91 -26.67
C THR A 189 -2.89 -2.97 -27.72
N PHE A 190 -3.53 -1.84 -27.98
CA PHE A 190 -4.60 -1.70 -28.94
C PHE A 190 -4.70 -0.24 -29.41
N GLU A 191 -5.44 -0.01 -30.49
CA GLU A 191 -5.92 1.31 -30.89
C GLU A 191 -7.42 1.39 -30.62
N SER A 192 -7.88 2.44 -29.94
CA SER A 192 -9.31 2.66 -29.70
C SER A 192 -9.92 3.77 -30.54
N ASN A 193 -11.18 3.58 -30.93
CA ASN A 193 -12.01 4.62 -31.52
C ASN A 193 -13.27 4.81 -30.70
N LEU A 194 -13.24 5.78 -29.77
CA LEU A 194 -14.37 6.07 -28.88
C LEU A 194 -15.63 6.56 -29.61
N LYS A 195 -15.52 7.04 -30.86
CA LYS A 195 -16.71 7.46 -31.64
C LYS A 195 -17.47 6.26 -32.20
N THR A 196 -16.76 5.20 -32.55
CA THR A 196 -17.36 3.98 -33.12
C THR A 196 -17.47 2.84 -32.10
N GLY A 197 -16.81 2.95 -30.96
CA GLY A 197 -16.70 1.90 -29.94
C GLY A 197 -15.79 0.74 -30.33
N GLN A 198 -15.00 0.89 -31.40
CA GLN A 198 -14.16 -0.18 -31.93
C GLN A 198 -12.76 -0.17 -31.32
N ILE A 199 -12.17 -1.36 -31.18
CA ILE A 199 -10.75 -1.56 -30.92
C ILE A 199 -10.11 -2.31 -32.09
N SER A 200 -8.85 -2.02 -32.38
CA SER A 200 -8.09 -2.63 -33.47
C SER A 200 -6.60 -2.73 -33.12
N GLN A 201 -5.80 -3.29 -34.03
CA GLN A 201 -4.33 -3.41 -33.88
C GLN A 201 -3.90 -4.06 -32.55
N ILE A 202 -4.65 -5.08 -32.12
CA ILE A 202 -4.39 -5.75 -30.84
C ILE A 202 -3.08 -6.55 -30.94
N GLU A 203 -2.17 -6.28 -30.00
CA GLU A 203 -0.88 -6.94 -29.89
C GLU A 203 -0.73 -7.47 -28.46
N ILE A 204 -0.83 -8.79 -28.30
CA ILE A 204 -0.70 -9.48 -27.01
C ILE A 204 0.78 -9.74 -26.72
N GLY A 205 1.19 -9.55 -25.47
CA GLY A 205 2.55 -9.80 -25.02
C GLY A 205 3.56 -8.76 -25.48
N LYS A 206 3.14 -7.53 -25.77
CA LYS A 206 4.07 -6.44 -26.06
C LYS A 206 4.87 -6.09 -24.81
N GLY A 207 6.17 -5.85 -24.97
CA GLY A 207 7.02 -5.43 -23.85
C GLY A 207 6.83 -3.94 -23.50
N ILE A 208 7.27 -3.54 -22.31
CA ILE A 208 7.12 -2.15 -21.82
C ILE A 208 8.09 -1.16 -22.49
N HIS A 209 9.08 -1.61 -23.26
CA HIS A 209 9.95 -0.72 -24.05
C HIS A 209 9.58 -0.73 -25.53
N GLY A 210 8.40 -1.25 -25.88
CA GLY A 210 7.93 -1.37 -27.26
C GLY A 210 8.45 -2.61 -28.00
N GLU A 211 9.00 -3.60 -27.28
CA GLU A 211 9.39 -4.87 -27.88
C GLU A 211 8.18 -5.57 -28.51
N PRO A 212 8.33 -6.25 -29.66
CA PRO A 212 7.23 -6.93 -30.35
C PRO A 212 6.43 -7.84 -29.43
N GLY A 213 5.12 -7.90 -29.68
CA GLY A 213 4.23 -8.83 -29.00
C GLY A 213 4.49 -10.28 -29.38
N ALA A 214 3.96 -11.20 -28.56
CA ALA A 214 3.94 -12.63 -28.89
C ALA A 214 3.01 -12.90 -30.09
N THR A 215 1.89 -12.19 -30.18
CA THR A 215 0.89 -12.38 -31.24
C THR A 215 0.20 -11.08 -31.60
N ARG A 216 0.04 -10.85 -32.92
CA ARG A 216 -0.93 -9.90 -33.48
C ARG A 216 -2.08 -10.71 -34.05
N ASP A 217 -3.13 -10.91 -33.26
CA ASP A 217 -4.27 -11.72 -33.68
C ASP A 217 -5.36 -10.84 -34.26
N THR A 218 -5.62 -10.99 -35.55
CA THR A 218 -6.67 -10.24 -36.27
C THR A 218 -8.09 -10.69 -35.91
N ASN A 219 -8.26 -11.81 -35.19
CA ASN A 219 -9.56 -12.29 -34.74
C ASN A 219 -9.99 -11.64 -33.42
N LEU A 220 -9.05 -11.08 -32.65
CA LEU A 220 -9.40 -10.27 -31.48
C LEU A 220 -9.94 -8.93 -31.99
N SER A 221 -11.18 -8.60 -31.60
CA SER A 221 -11.83 -7.36 -32.03
C SER A 221 -12.62 -6.66 -30.93
N THR A 222 -12.79 -7.32 -29.79
CA THR A 222 -13.50 -6.81 -28.62
C THR A 222 -12.72 -7.09 -27.33
N PHE A 223 -13.01 -6.33 -26.27
CA PHE A 223 -12.45 -6.61 -24.95
C PHE A 223 -12.92 -7.95 -24.36
N ASP A 224 -14.06 -8.46 -24.82
CA ASP A 224 -14.53 -9.80 -24.44
C ASP A 224 -13.63 -10.89 -25.04
N ASP A 225 -13.21 -10.75 -26.29
CA ASP A 225 -12.28 -11.68 -26.94
C ASP A 225 -10.93 -11.68 -26.20
N ILE A 226 -10.39 -10.49 -25.90
CA ILE A 226 -9.14 -10.35 -25.14
C ILE A 226 -9.29 -10.96 -23.74
N ALA A 227 -10.40 -10.71 -23.04
CA ALA A 227 -10.63 -11.26 -21.71
C ALA A 227 -10.67 -12.79 -21.70
N VAL A 228 -11.22 -13.42 -22.76
CA VAL A 228 -11.20 -14.88 -22.93
C VAL A 228 -9.78 -15.38 -23.14
N ASP A 229 -9.01 -14.79 -24.05
CA ASP A 229 -7.62 -15.17 -24.30
C ASP A 229 -6.75 -15.07 -23.02
N LEU A 230 -6.88 -13.97 -22.28
CA LEU A 230 -6.16 -13.77 -21.03
C LEU A 230 -6.52 -14.82 -19.98
N LEU A 231 -7.81 -15.12 -19.81
CA LEU A 231 -8.28 -16.14 -18.88
C LEU A 231 -7.71 -17.52 -19.25
N GLU A 232 -7.70 -17.88 -20.53
CA GLU A 232 -7.13 -19.14 -21.00
C GLU A 232 -5.64 -19.24 -20.65
N LYS A 233 -4.87 -18.16 -20.84
CA LYS A 233 -3.45 -18.13 -20.44
C LYS A 233 -3.26 -18.31 -18.93
N PHE A 234 -4.08 -17.66 -18.10
CA PHE A 234 -4.00 -17.83 -16.65
C PHE A 234 -4.38 -19.24 -16.19
N LEU A 235 -5.39 -19.85 -16.81
CA LEU A 235 -5.84 -21.22 -16.51
C LEU A 235 -4.78 -22.30 -16.82
N LYS A 236 -3.77 -22.00 -17.64
CA LYS A 236 -2.63 -22.91 -17.85
C LYS A 236 -1.80 -23.12 -16.58
N TYR A 237 -1.77 -22.14 -15.68
CA TYR A 237 -0.90 -22.13 -14.50
C TYR A 237 -1.66 -22.08 -13.18
N THR A 238 -2.84 -21.46 -13.15
CA THR A 238 -3.62 -21.26 -11.92
C THR A 238 -4.83 -22.19 -11.91
N PRO A 239 -5.00 -23.03 -10.87
CA PRO A 239 -6.13 -23.95 -10.79
C PRO A 239 -7.45 -23.20 -10.57
N LYS A 240 -8.54 -23.75 -11.11
CA LYS A 240 -9.90 -23.23 -10.86
C LYS A 240 -10.21 -23.29 -9.36
N GLY A 241 -10.92 -22.27 -8.86
CA GLY A 241 -11.23 -22.12 -7.45
C GLY A 241 -10.09 -21.54 -6.61
N ALA A 242 -8.90 -21.28 -7.19
CA ALA A 242 -7.82 -20.61 -6.49
C ALA A 242 -8.25 -19.23 -5.98
N GLU A 243 -7.69 -18.86 -4.84
CA GLU A 243 -7.87 -17.52 -4.28
C GLU A 243 -6.82 -16.58 -4.87
N VAL A 244 -7.28 -15.49 -5.48
CA VAL A 244 -6.43 -14.65 -6.33
C VAL A 244 -6.62 -13.16 -6.05
N ILE A 245 -5.52 -12.42 -6.17
CA ILE A 245 -5.52 -10.96 -6.32
C ILE A 245 -5.34 -10.64 -7.80
N VAL A 246 -6.13 -9.68 -8.29
CA VAL A 246 -6.06 -9.20 -9.69
C VAL A 246 -5.55 -7.77 -9.68
N MET A 247 -4.59 -7.43 -10.55
CA MET A 247 -4.19 -6.05 -10.81
C MET A 247 -4.35 -5.75 -12.30
N ILE A 248 -5.19 -4.77 -12.62
CA ILE A 248 -5.42 -4.24 -13.97
C ILE A 248 -4.63 -2.94 -14.08
N ASN A 249 -3.52 -3.00 -14.81
CA ASN A 249 -2.56 -1.92 -14.93
C ASN A 249 -2.69 -1.20 -16.29
N ASN A 250 -2.73 0.12 -16.24
CA ASN A 250 -2.72 1.01 -17.39
C ASN A 250 -1.29 1.27 -17.86
N LEU A 251 -1.01 1.07 -19.16
CA LEU A 251 0.30 1.37 -19.76
C LEU A 251 0.52 2.87 -20.02
N GLY A 252 -0.43 3.72 -19.64
CA GLY A 252 -0.32 5.16 -19.54
C GLY A 252 -1.19 5.92 -20.53
N GLY A 253 -1.40 5.37 -21.74
CA GLY A 253 -2.24 5.97 -22.78
C GLY A 253 -3.72 5.62 -22.71
N THR A 254 -4.13 4.69 -21.84
CA THR A 254 -5.52 4.23 -21.77
C THR A 254 -6.33 5.13 -20.82
N SER A 255 -7.47 5.64 -21.28
CA SER A 255 -8.36 6.41 -20.40
C SER A 255 -8.96 5.55 -19.30
N GLN A 256 -9.26 6.14 -18.13
CA GLN A 256 -9.94 5.42 -17.04
C GLN A 256 -11.29 4.83 -17.49
N HIS A 257 -11.98 5.50 -18.42
CA HIS A 257 -13.21 4.98 -19.00
C HIS A 257 -12.98 3.64 -19.72
N ILE A 258 -11.98 3.57 -20.61
CA ILE A 258 -11.63 2.34 -21.33
C ILE A 258 -11.17 1.25 -20.35
N LEU A 259 -10.35 1.60 -19.35
CA LEU A 259 -9.89 0.66 -18.32
C LEU A 259 -11.08 0.05 -17.56
N ASN A 260 -12.10 0.85 -17.23
CA ASN A 260 -13.33 0.39 -16.58
C ASN A 260 -14.18 -0.50 -17.50
N VAL A 261 -14.27 -0.17 -18.80
CA VAL A 261 -14.97 -1.00 -19.79
C VAL A 261 -14.30 -2.37 -19.90
N PHE A 262 -12.98 -2.42 -20.04
CA PHE A 262 -12.23 -3.68 -20.04
C PHE A 262 -12.40 -4.46 -18.74
N SER A 263 -12.38 -3.77 -17.59
CA SER A 263 -12.63 -4.40 -16.27
C SER A 263 -14.01 -5.05 -16.20
N CYS A 264 -15.03 -4.43 -16.80
CA CYS A 264 -16.39 -4.98 -16.91
C CYS A 264 -16.41 -6.30 -17.72
N SER A 265 -15.62 -6.38 -18.80
CA SER A 265 -15.45 -7.62 -19.57
C SER A 265 -14.64 -8.68 -18.81
N LEU A 266 -13.56 -8.31 -18.13
CA LEU A 266 -12.64 -9.27 -17.53
C LEU A 266 -13.13 -9.85 -16.19
N LEU A 267 -13.52 -9.01 -15.24
CA LEU A 267 -13.70 -9.42 -13.84
C LEU A 267 -14.79 -10.48 -13.62
N PRO A 268 -15.97 -10.42 -14.29
CA PRO A 268 -16.96 -11.49 -14.17
C PRO A 268 -16.42 -12.86 -14.64
N ARG A 269 -15.62 -12.87 -15.73
CA ARG A 269 -15.02 -14.09 -16.26
C ARG A 269 -13.98 -14.66 -15.30
N ILE A 270 -13.09 -13.84 -14.76
CA ILE A 270 -12.12 -14.25 -13.73
C ILE A 270 -12.86 -14.80 -12.50
N SER A 271 -13.90 -14.10 -12.02
CA SER A 271 -14.65 -14.48 -10.81
C SER A 271 -15.45 -15.79 -10.96
N ASN A 272 -15.82 -16.17 -12.19
CA ASN A 272 -16.45 -17.46 -12.46
C ASN A 272 -15.47 -18.65 -12.37
N HIS A 273 -14.16 -18.38 -12.45
CA HIS A 273 -13.13 -19.41 -12.43
C HIS A 273 -12.26 -19.41 -11.17
N PHE A 274 -12.12 -18.26 -10.51
CA PHE A 274 -11.27 -18.05 -9.34
C PHE A 274 -12.03 -17.29 -8.25
N HIS A 275 -11.62 -17.46 -6.99
CA HIS A 275 -12.11 -16.63 -5.89
C HIS A 275 -11.28 -15.35 -5.80
N VAL A 276 -11.79 -14.26 -6.39
CA VAL A 276 -11.10 -12.96 -6.39
C VAL A 276 -11.23 -12.30 -5.01
N VAL A 277 -10.13 -12.28 -4.26
CA VAL A 277 -10.12 -11.69 -2.90
C VAL A 277 -9.94 -10.17 -2.92
N HIS A 278 -9.27 -9.65 -3.94
CA HIS A 278 -9.04 -8.22 -4.12
C HIS A 278 -8.72 -7.87 -5.56
N THR A 279 -9.04 -6.63 -5.96
CA THR A 279 -8.71 -6.10 -7.28
C THR A 279 -8.14 -4.70 -7.19
N PHE A 280 -6.98 -4.51 -7.81
CA PHE A 280 -6.39 -3.20 -8.08
C PHE A 280 -6.67 -2.82 -9.54
N SER A 281 -7.03 -1.57 -9.79
CA SER A 281 -7.17 -1.05 -11.16
C SER A 281 -6.66 0.38 -11.19
N GLY A 282 -5.76 0.69 -12.12
CA GLY A 282 -5.13 2.00 -12.21
C GLY A 282 -3.80 1.99 -12.94
N THR A 283 -3.00 3.02 -12.71
CA THR A 283 -1.69 3.21 -13.36
C THR A 283 -0.57 2.91 -12.39
N PHE A 284 0.10 1.77 -12.57
CA PHE A 284 1.15 1.28 -11.66
C PHE A 284 2.51 1.20 -12.34
N MET A 285 2.58 0.65 -13.55
CA MET A 285 3.79 0.59 -14.37
C MET A 285 3.43 0.90 -15.81
N THR A 286 3.84 2.08 -16.29
CA THR A 286 3.49 2.56 -17.62
C THR A 286 4.49 2.14 -18.69
N SER A 287 4.20 2.49 -19.93
CA SER A 287 5.10 2.55 -21.06
C SER A 287 4.85 3.90 -21.74
N LEU A 288 5.23 4.98 -21.07
CA LEU A 288 4.92 6.37 -21.43
C LEU A 288 3.42 6.57 -21.68
N ASN A 289 3.04 6.91 -22.90
CA ASN A 289 1.67 7.16 -23.34
C ASN A 289 1.09 6.00 -24.17
N GLN A 290 1.65 4.79 -24.05
CA GLN A 290 1.18 3.63 -24.79
C GLN A 290 -0.27 3.31 -24.43
N GLU A 291 -1.16 3.27 -25.43
CA GLU A 291 -2.51 2.75 -25.25
C GLU A 291 -2.42 1.22 -25.11
N GLY A 292 -2.75 0.73 -23.92
CA GLY A 292 -2.62 -0.67 -23.57
C GLY A 292 -2.85 -0.93 -22.09
N ILE A 293 -3.08 -2.20 -21.78
CA ILE A 293 -3.41 -2.69 -20.44
C ILE A 293 -2.57 -3.93 -20.16
N SER A 294 -2.13 -4.10 -18.92
CA SER A 294 -1.66 -5.40 -18.44
C SER A 294 -2.52 -5.91 -17.30
N VAL A 295 -2.66 -7.24 -17.24
CA VAL A 295 -3.36 -7.92 -16.16
C VAL A 295 -2.36 -8.80 -15.45
N THR A 296 -2.27 -8.61 -14.14
CA THR A 296 -1.49 -9.44 -13.24
C THR A 296 -2.44 -10.26 -12.37
N LEU A 297 -2.22 -11.56 -12.33
CA LEU A 297 -2.89 -12.51 -11.44
C LEU A 297 -1.88 -13.01 -10.40
N LEU A 298 -2.22 -12.87 -9.12
CA LEU A 298 -1.43 -13.38 -8.01
C LEU A 298 -2.25 -14.42 -7.23
N ASN A 299 -1.87 -15.69 -7.37
CA ASN A 299 -2.46 -16.80 -6.61
C ASN A 299 -1.91 -16.81 -5.18
N ILE A 300 -2.82 -16.71 -4.21
CA ILE A 300 -2.51 -16.65 -2.78
C ILE A 300 -3.08 -17.84 -2.00
N SER A 301 -3.56 -18.88 -2.70
CA SER A 301 -4.30 -19.99 -2.09
C SER A 301 -3.54 -20.66 -0.93
N ASP A 302 -2.23 -20.82 -1.08
CA ASP A 302 -1.33 -21.40 -0.08
C ASP A 302 -0.40 -20.37 0.57
N ARG A 303 -0.66 -19.07 0.35
CA ARG A 303 0.16 -17.93 0.81
C ARG A 303 -0.74 -16.78 1.27
N LYS A 304 -1.60 -17.06 2.23
CA LYS A 304 -2.63 -16.14 2.74
C LYS A 304 -2.01 -14.86 3.30
N GLU A 305 -0.82 -14.95 3.87
CA GLU A 305 -0.04 -13.85 4.42
C GLU A 305 0.25 -12.73 3.40
N ILE A 306 0.19 -13.03 2.09
CA ILE A 306 0.34 -12.02 1.03
C ILE A 306 -0.74 -10.94 1.14
N LEU A 307 -1.95 -11.31 1.56
CA LEU A 307 -3.05 -10.34 1.68
C LEU A 307 -2.72 -9.27 2.72
N GLU A 308 -2.10 -9.65 3.83
CA GLU A 308 -1.66 -8.73 4.88
C GLU A 308 -0.56 -7.79 4.38
N TYR A 309 0.40 -8.31 3.60
CA TYR A 309 1.47 -7.49 3.03
C TYR A 309 0.96 -6.48 2.01
N VAL A 310 0.11 -6.94 1.09
CA VAL A 310 -0.41 -6.13 -0.02
C VAL A 310 -1.40 -5.08 0.48
N LEU A 311 -2.25 -5.43 1.44
CA LEU A 311 -3.25 -4.53 2.00
C LEU A 311 -2.80 -3.75 3.24
N ARG A 312 -1.56 -3.90 3.74
CA ARG A 312 -1.10 -3.44 5.07
C ARG A 312 -1.70 -2.14 5.63
N THR A 313 -1.85 -1.04 4.87
CA THR A 313 -2.50 0.18 5.39
C THR A 313 -3.99 -0.02 5.68
N ILE A 314 -4.70 -0.67 4.76
CA ILE A 314 -6.07 -1.16 4.96
C ILE A 314 -6.07 -2.26 6.03
N GLY A 315 -5.05 -3.12 6.04
CA GLY A 315 -4.87 -4.23 6.98
C GLY A 315 -4.78 -3.76 8.42
N THR A 316 -3.92 -2.80 8.75
CA THR A 316 -3.81 -2.25 10.11
C THR A 316 -5.13 -1.63 10.57
N PHE A 317 -5.78 -0.84 9.71
CA PHE A 317 -7.08 -0.25 10.04
C PHE A 317 -8.18 -1.31 10.22
N ARG A 318 -8.22 -2.30 9.32
CA ARG A 318 -9.16 -3.43 9.36
C ARG A 318 -8.94 -4.28 10.60
N ASN A 319 -7.70 -4.59 10.95
CA ASN A 319 -7.36 -5.37 12.15
C ASN A 319 -7.84 -4.63 13.40
N ALA A 320 -7.63 -3.32 13.50
CA ALA A 320 -8.16 -2.52 14.61
C ALA A 320 -9.69 -2.58 14.69
N CYS A 321 -10.38 -2.55 13.54
CA CYS A 321 -11.84 -2.74 13.49
C CYS A 321 -12.27 -4.15 13.92
N GLU A 322 -11.60 -5.19 13.42
CA GLU A 322 -11.91 -6.58 13.76
C GLU A 322 -11.65 -6.88 15.24
N ASP A 323 -10.61 -6.29 15.83
CA ASP A 323 -10.34 -6.40 17.27
C ASP A 323 -11.43 -5.71 18.09
N LEU A 324 -11.91 -4.51 17.69
CA LEU A 324 -13.07 -3.87 18.33
C LEU A 324 -14.33 -4.73 18.27
N LEU A 325 -14.55 -5.47 17.17
CA LEU A 325 -15.69 -6.39 17.04
C LEU A 325 -15.57 -7.59 17.99
N LYS A 326 -14.36 -8.10 18.23
CA LYS A 326 -14.12 -9.22 19.17
C LYS A 326 -14.43 -8.82 20.61
N GLU A 327 -14.18 -7.56 20.97
CA GLU A 327 -14.40 -7.04 22.33
C GLU A 327 -15.86 -6.62 22.61
N CYS A 328 -16.79 -6.82 21.66
CA CYS A 328 -18.19 -6.42 21.79
C CYS A 328 -18.83 -6.90 23.11
N THR A 329 -18.68 -8.19 23.43
CA THR A 329 -19.26 -8.78 24.64
C THR A 329 -18.66 -8.16 25.89
N LEU A 330 -17.33 -8.05 25.96
CA LEU A 330 -16.63 -7.48 27.11
C LEU A 330 -17.05 -6.03 27.36
N LEU A 331 -17.15 -5.22 26.30
CA LEU A 331 -17.56 -3.83 26.42
C LEU A 331 -19.01 -3.69 26.90
N ASN A 332 -19.92 -4.56 26.47
CA ASN A 332 -21.29 -4.59 27.00
C ASN A 332 -21.33 -5.01 28.47
N GLU A 333 -20.51 -5.99 28.87
CA GLU A 333 -20.42 -6.43 30.27
C GLU A 333 -19.90 -5.32 31.18
N MET A 334 -18.84 -4.61 30.77
CA MET A 334 -18.30 -3.46 31.51
C MET A 334 -19.29 -2.30 31.59
N ASP A 335 -19.98 -2.01 30.49
CA ASP A 335 -20.99 -0.95 30.45
C ASP A 335 -22.22 -1.31 31.28
N ALA A 336 -22.61 -2.58 31.37
CA ALA A 336 -23.76 -3.00 32.19
C ALA A 336 -23.57 -2.78 33.70
N GLU A 337 -22.33 -2.56 34.19
CA GLU A 337 -22.08 -2.27 35.61
C GLU A 337 -22.66 -0.91 36.05
N LEU A 338 -22.68 0.09 35.16
CA LEU A 338 -23.11 1.47 35.48
C LEU A 338 -24.00 2.14 34.42
N GLY A 339 -24.06 1.58 33.22
CA GLY A 339 -24.79 2.05 32.03
C GLY A 339 -25.90 1.09 31.59
N ASP A 340 -26.22 1.09 30.29
CA ASP A 340 -27.29 0.26 29.71
C ASP A 340 -26.78 -1.03 29.06
N GLY A 341 -25.47 -1.27 29.10
CA GLY A 341 -24.85 -2.50 28.62
C GLY A 341 -24.85 -2.63 27.10
N ASP A 342 -24.92 -1.51 26.38
CA ASP A 342 -25.05 -1.50 24.93
C ASP A 342 -23.81 -0.97 24.19
N THR A 343 -22.82 -0.43 24.91
CA THR A 343 -21.65 0.24 24.32
C THR A 343 -20.93 -0.62 23.28
N GLY A 344 -20.64 -1.89 23.60
CA GLY A 344 -19.98 -2.83 22.68
C GLY A 344 -20.81 -3.11 21.44
N SER A 345 -22.12 -3.31 21.61
CA SER A 345 -23.08 -3.50 20.50
C SER A 345 -23.19 -2.26 19.63
N THR A 346 -23.18 -1.07 20.24
CA THR A 346 -23.26 0.22 19.55
C THR A 346 -22.01 0.47 18.72
N ILE A 347 -20.81 0.25 19.26
CA ILE A 347 -19.54 0.32 18.52
C ILE A 347 -19.53 -0.71 17.38
N SER A 348 -19.91 -1.96 17.65
CA SER A 348 -19.87 -3.03 16.66
C SER A 348 -20.76 -2.78 15.45
N ARG A 349 -21.93 -2.16 15.63
CA ARG A 349 -22.80 -1.73 14.53
C ARG A 349 -22.12 -0.72 13.61
N GLY A 350 -21.45 0.29 14.18
CA GLY A 350 -20.70 1.28 13.40
C GLY A 350 -19.52 0.67 12.65
N VAL A 351 -18.71 -0.13 13.36
CA VAL A 351 -17.50 -0.76 12.83
C VAL A 351 -17.80 -1.79 11.73
N SER A 352 -18.85 -2.60 11.89
CA SER A 352 -19.26 -3.58 10.86
C SER A 352 -19.68 -2.91 9.55
N HIS A 353 -20.37 -1.76 9.64
CA HIS A 353 -20.74 -0.98 8.46
C HIS A 353 -19.50 -0.40 7.76
N PHE A 354 -18.50 0.03 8.52
CA PHE A 354 -17.25 0.51 7.96
C PHE A 354 -16.53 -0.60 7.17
N LEU A 355 -16.34 -1.78 7.75
CA LEU A 355 -15.59 -2.89 7.14
C LEU A 355 -16.19 -3.36 5.80
N THR A 356 -17.48 -3.13 5.60
CA THR A 356 -18.19 -3.45 4.36
C THR A 356 -18.09 -2.36 3.29
N HIS A 357 -17.81 -1.10 3.65
CA HIS A 357 -17.90 0.06 2.74
C HIS A 357 -16.58 0.80 2.47
N PHE A 358 -15.52 0.50 3.24
CA PHE A 358 -14.18 1.07 3.08
C PHE A 358 -13.18 -0.03 2.74
N SER A 359 -13.16 -0.41 1.46
CA SER A 359 -12.34 -1.51 0.95
C SER A 359 -11.28 -1.04 -0.05
N ARG A 360 -11.20 0.25 -0.34
CA ARG A 360 -10.32 0.79 -1.39
C ARG A 360 -9.18 1.60 -0.80
N THR A 361 -7.99 1.43 -1.35
CA THR A 361 -6.79 2.19 -0.95
C THR A 361 -6.99 3.70 -1.09
N GLU A 362 -7.76 4.12 -2.09
CA GLU A 362 -8.12 5.52 -2.36
C GLU A 362 -8.83 6.19 -1.17
N ASP A 363 -9.60 5.43 -0.38
CA ASP A 363 -10.27 5.95 0.80
C ASP A 363 -9.27 6.44 1.87
N PHE A 364 -8.04 5.91 1.88
CA PHE A 364 -7.00 6.21 2.87
C PHE A 364 -5.97 7.24 2.37
N LEU A 365 -5.99 7.60 1.09
CA LEU A 365 -5.07 8.59 0.50
C LEU A 365 -5.45 10.04 0.84
N HIS A 366 -6.68 10.26 1.31
CA HIS A 366 -7.22 11.59 1.64
C HIS A 366 -7.77 11.63 3.07
N PRO A 367 -6.92 11.80 4.11
CA PRO A 367 -7.32 11.68 5.52
C PRO A 367 -8.47 12.60 5.90
N GLY A 368 -8.50 13.83 5.41
CA GLY A 368 -9.60 14.76 5.66
C GLY A 368 -10.95 14.24 5.13
N THR A 369 -10.96 13.67 3.93
CA THR A 369 -12.17 13.07 3.34
C THR A 369 -12.54 11.78 4.07
N PHE A 370 -11.54 10.96 4.38
CA PHE A 370 -11.69 9.74 5.16
C PHE A 370 -12.37 10.00 6.51
N LEU A 371 -11.83 10.94 7.30
CA LEU A 371 -12.34 11.28 8.63
C LEU A 371 -13.75 11.88 8.57
N LYS A 372 -14.07 12.68 7.54
CA LYS A 372 -15.45 13.17 7.31
C LYS A 372 -16.42 12.04 7.03
N ARG A 373 -16.02 11.08 6.20
CA ARG A 373 -16.85 9.93 5.89
C ARG A 373 -17.01 9.03 7.12
N LEU A 374 -15.94 8.82 7.88
CA LEU A 374 -15.98 8.08 9.14
C LEU A 374 -16.93 8.75 10.15
N SER A 375 -16.88 10.08 10.27
CA SER A 375 -17.83 10.87 11.07
C SER A 375 -19.28 10.62 10.66
N TRP A 376 -19.59 10.74 9.37
CA TRP A 376 -20.93 10.53 8.84
C TRP A 376 -21.44 9.11 9.12
N GLU A 377 -20.61 8.11 8.86
CA GLU A 377 -20.99 6.71 9.01
C GLU A 377 -21.23 6.33 10.48
N LEU A 378 -20.33 6.73 11.38
CA LEU A 378 -20.51 6.45 12.82
C LEU A 378 -21.73 7.18 13.37
N SER A 379 -21.92 8.46 13.06
CA SER A 379 -23.09 9.22 13.53
C SER A 379 -24.43 8.77 12.94
N SER A 380 -24.43 8.17 11.75
CA SER A 380 -25.65 7.68 11.09
C SER A 380 -26.03 6.25 11.49
N ARG A 381 -25.06 5.45 11.97
CA ARG A 381 -25.23 4.01 12.24
C ARG A 381 -25.16 3.65 13.71
N MET A 382 -24.35 4.37 14.49
CA MET A 382 -24.31 4.21 15.93
C MET A 382 -25.44 5.03 16.55
N GLY A 383 -26.25 4.39 17.39
CA GLY A 383 -27.28 5.09 18.15
C GLY A 383 -26.70 5.87 19.34
N GLY A 384 -27.57 6.61 20.02
CA GLY A 384 -27.27 7.24 21.31
C GLY A 384 -26.22 8.35 21.26
N SER A 385 -25.68 8.67 22.43
CA SER A 385 -24.63 9.68 22.58
C SER A 385 -23.33 9.26 21.90
N SER A 386 -22.97 7.98 21.94
CA SER A 386 -21.74 7.44 21.34
C SER A 386 -21.62 7.79 19.86
N GLY A 387 -22.66 7.57 19.05
CA GLY A 387 -22.63 7.91 17.62
C GLY A 387 -22.41 9.40 17.37
N ALA A 388 -23.09 10.26 18.13
CA ALA A 388 -22.92 11.70 18.03
C ALA A 388 -21.50 12.13 18.43
N LEU A 389 -20.96 11.57 19.52
CA LEU A 389 -19.63 11.90 20.04
C LEU A 389 -18.51 11.48 19.07
N TYR A 390 -18.56 10.26 18.53
CA TYR A 390 -17.61 9.83 17.50
C TYR A 390 -17.74 10.67 16.22
N GLY A 391 -18.97 10.99 15.79
CA GLY A 391 -19.21 11.90 14.67
C GLY A 391 -18.55 13.27 14.88
N ILE A 392 -18.79 13.89 16.03
CA ILE A 392 -18.19 15.19 16.39
C ILE A 392 -16.66 15.12 16.39
N PHE A 393 -16.11 14.08 17.03
CA PHE A 393 -14.66 13.87 17.10
C PHE A 393 -14.04 13.79 15.70
N PHE A 394 -14.52 12.90 14.84
CA PHE A 394 -13.94 12.69 13.52
C PHE A 394 -14.23 13.86 12.56
N GLN A 395 -15.37 14.54 12.72
CA GLN A 395 -15.67 15.75 11.95
C GLN A 395 -14.66 16.86 12.27
N ALA A 396 -14.37 17.09 13.55
CA ALA A 396 -13.40 18.10 13.98
C ALA A 396 -11.98 17.71 13.56
N ALA A 397 -11.59 16.45 13.77
CA ALA A 397 -10.30 15.91 13.35
C ALA A 397 -10.05 16.11 11.85
N SER A 398 -11.07 15.89 11.01
CA SER A 398 -10.97 16.07 9.56
C SER A 398 -10.53 17.47 9.11
N THR A 399 -10.76 18.49 9.94
CA THR A 399 -10.45 19.88 9.60
C THR A 399 -8.96 20.18 9.65
N ALA A 400 -8.15 19.34 10.31
CA ALA A 400 -6.69 19.45 10.29
C ALA A 400 -6.15 19.32 8.86
N PHE A 401 -6.80 18.48 8.04
CA PHE A 401 -6.45 18.22 6.64
C PHE A 401 -7.23 19.09 5.63
N GLY A 402 -7.71 20.27 6.06
CA GLY A 402 -8.57 21.16 5.27
C GLY A 402 -7.83 22.06 4.26
N LYS A 403 -8.55 23.03 3.65
CA LYS A 403 -8.08 23.94 2.57
C LYS A 403 -6.76 24.70 2.84
N SER A 404 -6.33 24.80 4.10
CA SER A 404 -5.06 25.41 4.48
C SER A 404 -3.84 24.53 4.14
N HIS A 405 -4.07 23.23 3.88
CA HIS A 405 -3.04 22.24 3.54
C HIS A 405 -3.50 21.33 2.38
N PRO A 406 -3.74 21.90 1.17
CA PRO A 406 -4.22 21.12 0.02
C PRO A 406 -3.22 20.06 -0.45
N ASP A 407 -1.93 20.22 -0.11
CA ASP A 407 -0.83 19.29 -0.41
C ASP A 407 -0.40 18.47 0.83
N SER A 408 -1.25 18.35 1.86
CA SER A 408 -0.91 17.61 3.08
C SER A 408 -0.69 16.12 2.82
N SER A 409 0.48 15.62 3.23
CA SER A 409 0.79 14.19 3.16
C SER A 409 -0.12 13.39 4.10
N PRO A 410 -0.72 12.27 3.65
CA PRO A 410 -1.49 11.40 4.54
C PRO A 410 -0.68 10.75 5.67
N ASN A 411 0.64 10.86 5.64
CA ASN A 411 1.55 10.31 6.65
C ASN A 411 2.18 11.41 7.53
N ASP A 412 1.74 12.66 7.41
CA ASP A 412 2.23 13.75 8.25
C ASP A 412 1.75 13.56 9.70
N LEU A 413 2.66 13.13 10.56
CA LEU A 413 2.37 12.84 11.96
C LEU A 413 1.89 14.10 12.71
N ASP A 414 2.43 15.28 12.40
CA ASP A 414 2.04 16.51 13.07
C ASP A 414 0.59 16.88 12.73
N LEU A 415 0.17 16.65 11.48
CA LEU A 415 -1.24 16.80 11.10
C LEU A 415 -2.17 15.78 11.77
N TRP A 416 -1.71 14.54 11.98
CA TRP A 416 -2.48 13.56 12.75
C TRP A 416 -2.56 13.89 14.25
N ILE A 417 -1.50 14.45 14.83
CA ILE A 417 -1.50 14.97 16.20
C ILE A 417 -2.47 16.14 16.32
N GLU A 418 -2.44 17.06 15.36
CA GLU A 418 -3.38 18.18 15.29
C GLU A 418 -4.83 17.70 15.07
N ALA A 419 -5.04 16.67 14.25
CA ALA A 419 -6.36 16.06 14.06
C ALA A 419 -6.88 15.45 15.36
N LEU A 420 -6.04 14.71 16.09
CA LEU A 420 -6.36 14.17 17.41
C LEU A 420 -6.68 15.28 18.41
N HIS A 421 -5.86 16.33 18.45
CA HIS A 421 -6.08 17.50 19.31
C HIS A 421 -7.43 18.17 19.04
N ARG A 422 -7.76 18.47 17.78
CA ARG A 422 -9.04 19.06 17.39
C ARG A 422 -10.22 18.16 17.74
N GLY A 423 -10.08 16.85 17.52
CA GLY A 423 -11.08 15.87 17.92
C GLY A 423 -11.33 15.88 19.44
N ASN A 424 -10.26 15.83 20.23
CA ASN A 424 -10.32 15.85 21.70
C ASN A 424 -10.93 17.14 22.25
N LEU A 425 -10.58 18.30 21.68
CA LEU A 425 -11.20 19.58 22.05
C LEU A 425 -12.69 19.61 21.73
N ALA A 426 -13.09 19.14 20.54
CA ALA A 426 -14.49 19.08 20.16
C ALA A 426 -15.29 18.13 21.06
N LEU A 427 -14.71 16.98 21.42
CA LEU A 427 -15.31 16.02 22.33
C LEU A 427 -15.51 16.61 23.73
N GLN A 428 -14.49 17.25 24.29
CA GLN A 428 -14.57 17.95 25.59
C GLN A 428 -15.68 19.02 25.59
N ALA A 429 -15.76 19.82 24.53
CA ALA A 429 -16.77 20.87 24.42
C ALA A 429 -18.20 20.31 24.31
N ALA A 430 -18.38 19.26 23.49
CA ALA A 430 -19.69 18.67 23.24
C ALA A 430 -20.22 17.85 24.43
N ALA A 431 -19.37 16.99 25.01
CA ALA A 431 -19.74 16.13 26.14
C ALA A 431 -19.68 16.85 27.49
N ARG A 432 -19.03 18.03 27.56
CA ARG A 432 -18.69 18.72 28.81
C ARG A 432 -17.87 17.84 29.77
N SER A 433 -17.13 16.88 29.22
CA SER A 433 -16.24 15.98 29.95
C SER A 433 -14.82 16.53 29.98
N LYS A 434 -14.08 16.22 31.03
CA LYS A 434 -12.65 16.50 31.21
C LYS A 434 -11.91 15.22 31.60
N ARG A 435 -10.57 15.30 31.61
CA ARG A 435 -9.72 14.23 32.16
C ARG A 435 -10.14 13.91 33.60
N GLY A 436 -10.26 12.63 33.91
CA GLY A 436 -10.71 12.08 35.18
C GLY A 436 -12.20 11.75 35.23
N ASP A 437 -12.99 12.15 34.22
CA ASP A 437 -14.44 11.89 34.19
C ASP A 437 -14.78 10.45 33.76
N ARG A 438 -13.77 9.58 33.60
CA ARG A 438 -13.91 8.14 33.33
C ARG A 438 -14.60 7.86 32.00
N THR A 439 -14.15 8.52 30.94
CA THR A 439 -14.70 8.34 29.59
C THR A 439 -13.61 7.94 28.60
N MET A 440 -13.99 7.68 27.34
CA MET A 440 -13.04 7.48 26.24
C MET A 440 -12.02 8.62 26.09
N LEU A 441 -12.32 9.82 26.62
CA LEU A 441 -11.43 10.97 26.57
C LEU A 441 -10.13 10.76 27.37
N ASP A 442 -10.16 9.97 28.45
CA ASP A 442 -9.00 9.76 29.32
C ASP A 442 -7.81 9.11 28.60
N PRO A 443 -8.01 7.95 27.92
CA PRO A 443 -7.01 7.41 27.01
C PRO A 443 -6.64 8.36 25.86
N LEU A 444 -7.61 9.00 25.22
CA LEU A 444 -7.36 9.85 24.05
C LEU A 444 -6.46 11.04 24.35
N LEU A 445 -6.66 11.71 25.49
CA LEU A 445 -5.79 12.81 25.92
C LEU A 445 -4.39 12.30 26.33
N THR A 446 -4.30 11.07 26.83
CA THR A 446 -3.01 10.44 27.17
C THR A 446 -2.19 10.15 25.91
N ILE A 447 -2.85 9.68 24.83
CA ILE A 447 -2.21 9.49 23.52
C ILE A 447 -1.70 10.84 23.00
N GLU A 448 -2.53 11.88 23.05
CA GLU A 448 -2.17 13.21 22.57
C GLU A 448 -0.93 13.78 23.30
N ASP A 449 -0.93 13.76 24.63
CA ASP A 449 0.19 14.24 25.45
C ASP A 449 1.50 13.52 25.11
N PHE A 450 1.42 12.20 24.87
CA PHE A 450 2.58 11.39 24.52
C PHE A 450 3.11 11.75 23.13
N LEU A 451 2.23 11.79 22.13
CA LEU A 451 2.59 12.08 20.75
C LEU A 451 3.18 13.48 20.61
N GLN A 452 2.62 14.50 21.27
CA GLN A 452 3.17 15.86 21.26
C GLN A 452 4.60 15.95 21.81
N LYS A 453 4.94 15.10 22.81
CA LYS A 453 6.27 15.07 23.43
C LYS A 453 7.27 14.19 22.68
N SER A 454 6.76 13.26 21.86
CA SER A 454 7.55 12.17 21.29
C SER A 454 7.48 12.10 19.77
N SER A 455 6.93 13.11 19.08
CA SER A 455 6.71 13.10 17.63
C SER A 455 7.99 12.86 16.80
N SER A 456 9.18 13.09 17.37
CA SER A 456 10.47 12.81 16.74
C SER A 456 10.90 11.33 16.77
N LEU A 457 10.21 10.47 17.55
CA LEU A 457 10.53 9.05 17.63
C LEU A 457 10.05 8.29 16.39
N PRO A 458 10.69 7.16 16.03
CA PRO A 458 10.19 6.29 14.96
C PRO A 458 8.75 5.81 15.23
N THR A 459 7.92 5.75 14.18
CA THR A 459 6.50 5.36 14.29
C THR A 459 6.29 3.99 14.94
N SER A 460 7.19 3.03 14.72
CA SER A 460 7.13 1.71 15.36
C SER A 460 7.26 1.80 16.89
N VAL A 461 8.18 2.64 17.37
CA VAL A 461 8.39 2.90 18.81
C VAL A 461 7.21 3.66 19.39
N LEU A 462 6.62 4.60 18.64
CA LEU A 462 5.41 5.29 19.05
C LEU A 462 4.24 4.32 19.23
N ALA A 463 3.98 3.44 18.25
CA ALA A 463 2.88 2.49 18.29
C ALA A 463 2.97 1.51 19.47
N GLU A 464 4.16 0.98 19.76
CA GLU A 464 4.41 0.09 20.89
C GLU A 464 4.12 0.79 22.23
N ASN A 465 4.58 2.02 22.38
CA ASN A 465 4.36 2.78 23.61
C ASN A 465 2.91 3.23 23.80
N ILE A 466 2.21 3.61 22.72
CA ILE A 466 0.81 4.02 22.76
C ILE A 466 -0.05 2.93 23.41
N SER A 467 0.13 1.67 22.99
CA SER A 467 -0.67 0.55 23.53
C SER A 467 -0.51 0.42 25.05
N ARG A 468 0.73 0.54 25.55
CA ARG A 468 1.04 0.47 26.98
C ARG A 468 0.42 1.63 27.77
N ILE A 469 0.63 2.87 27.33
CA ILE A 469 0.13 4.05 28.06
C ILE A 469 -1.39 4.14 28.04
N VAL A 470 -2.03 3.67 26.96
CA VAL A 470 -3.49 3.60 26.85
C VAL A 470 -4.05 2.59 27.85
N ALA A 471 -3.43 1.42 27.98
CA ALA A 471 -3.83 0.42 28.96
C ALA A 471 -3.67 0.94 30.40
N GLU A 472 -2.56 1.61 30.70
CA GLU A 472 -2.33 2.25 32.01
C GLU A 472 -3.38 3.33 32.30
N SER A 473 -3.68 4.19 31.33
CA SER A 473 -4.69 5.24 31.45
C SER A 473 -6.10 4.67 31.63
N ALA A 474 -6.49 3.68 30.83
CA ALA A 474 -7.76 2.99 30.97
C ALA A 474 -7.88 2.30 32.34
N ALA A 475 -6.80 1.72 32.88
CA ALA A 475 -6.82 1.13 34.22
C ALA A 475 -7.12 2.16 35.32
N THR A 476 -6.74 3.44 35.13
CA THR A 476 -7.06 4.49 36.12
C THR A 476 -8.56 4.78 36.23
N THR A 477 -9.34 4.49 35.18
CA THR A 477 -10.80 4.66 35.22
C THR A 477 -11.50 3.60 36.08
N LYS A 478 -10.77 2.57 36.55
CA LYS A 478 -11.28 1.51 37.44
C LYS A 478 -11.40 1.95 38.89
N ASN A 479 -10.57 2.87 39.37
CA ASN A 479 -10.48 3.21 40.79
C ASN A 479 -11.72 3.98 41.25
N ASN A 480 -12.57 3.26 41.99
CA ASN A 480 -13.84 3.72 42.54
C ASN A 480 -13.60 4.58 43.79
N ASP A 481 -13.89 5.88 43.68
CA ASP A 481 -14.82 6.57 44.56
C ASP A 481 -15.24 7.89 43.90
N PRO A 482 -16.54 8.15 43.65
CA PRO A 482 -16.98 9.46 43.18
C PRO A 482 -16.64 10.53 44.24
N PRO A 483 -16.10 11.70 43.85
CA PRO A 483 -15.94 12.80 44.79
C PRO A 483 -17.31 13.22 45.33
N GLY A 484 -17.59 12.87 46.59
CA GLY A 484 -18.85 13.17 47.29
C GLY A 484 -19.70 11.98 47.73
N TRP A 485 -19.30 10.74 47.43
CA TRP A 485 -20.00 9.55 47.94
C TRP A 485 -19.51 9.22 49.35
N SER A 486 -20.21 9.73 50.37
CA SER A 486 -20.00 9.36 51.77
C SER A 486 -21.13 8.44 52.24
N GLY A 487 -20.81 7.15 52.41
CA GLY A 487 -21.57 6.23 53.25
C GLY A 487 -22.69 5.44 52.56
N CYS A 488 -22.40 4.17 52.25
CA CYS A 488 -23.05 3.00 52.85
C CYS A 488 -22.42 1.73 52.26
N LEU A 489 -21.23 1.37 52.74
CA LEU A 489 -20.81 -0.03 52.72
C LEU A 489 -21.65 -0.73 53.77
N HIS A 490 -22.71 -1.41 53.35
CA HIS A 490 -23.27 -2.47 54.18
C HIS A 490 -22.28 -3.62 54.18
N ASP A 491 -21.74 -3.89 55.37
CA ASP A 491 -21.01 -5.10 55.71
C ASP A 491 -21.77 -6.35 55.24
N TYR A 492 -21.21 -7.05 54.25
CA TYR A 492 -21.47 -8.48 54.07
C TYR A 492 -20.32 -9.26 54.69
N ASN A 493 -20.37 -9.38 56.02
CA ASN A 493 -19.79 -10.49 56.76
C ASN A 493 -20.90 -11.07 57.64
N THR A 494 -21.74 -11.92 57.05
CA THR A 494 -22.29 -13.16 57.64
C THR A 494 -23.06 -13.94 56.60
#